data_AF-A0A3B8ZBF8-F1
#
_entry.id   AF-A0A3B8ZBF8-F1
#
_cell.length_a   1.000
_cell.length_b   1.000
_cell.length_c   1.000
_cell.angle_alpha   90.00
_cell.angle_beta   90.00
_cell.angle_gamma   90.00
#
_symmetry.space_group_name_H-M   'P 1'
#
loop_
_entity.id
_entity.type
_entity.pdbx_description
1 polymer ?
#
loop_
_entity_poly.entity_id
_entity_poly.type
_entity_poly.pdbx_seq_one_letter_code
_entity_poly.pdbx_strand_id
1 'polypeptide(L)' 'TRNPKYARWHAMVHEWSHGHFADPEHGEWFGYLHRDGRLSNTLKGSIWKSFFHYPRMLWKCSQLRKQLQASSSSP' A
#
# COMPACT_ATOMS: atom_id res chain seq x y z
N THR A 1 -18.39 2.88 8.26
CA THR A 1 -19.18 1.66 7.99
C THR A 1 -18.96 0.56 9.03
N ARG A 2 -17.81 0.46 9.73
CA ARG A 2 -17.47 -0.61 10.70
C ARG A 2 -17.66 -2.05 10.19
N ASN A 3 -17.78 -2.21 8.86
CA ASN A 3 -18.04 -3.51 8.27
C ASN A 3 -16.72 -4.29 8.14
N PRO A 4 -16.61 -5.49 8.73
CA PRO A 4 -15.36 -6.26 8.78
C PRO A 4 -14.82 -6.65 7.39
N LYS A 5 -15.68 -6.67 6.35
CA LYS A 5 -15.25 -6.97 4.98
C LYS A 5 -14.16 -6.03 4.47
N TYR A 6 -14.20 -4.75 4.87
CA TYR A 6 -13.23 -3.76 4.41
C TYR A 6 -11.86 -3.95 5.06
N ALA A 7 -11.82 -4.38 6.32
CA ALA A 7 -10.57 -4.74 6.99
C ALA A 7 -9.94 -5.98 6.33
N ARG A 8 -10.76 -6.99 6.01
CA ARG A 8 -10.31 -8.17 5.27
C ARG A 8 -9.75 -7.82 3.90
N TRP A 9 -10.46 -7.02 3.11
CA TRP A 9 -9.98 -6.60 1.79
C TRP A 9 -8.73 -5.74 1.87
N HIS A 10 -8.63 -4.85 2.84
CA HIS A 10 -7.41 -4.09 3.08
C HIS A 10 -6.22 -5.01 3.36
N ALA A 11 -6.39 -6.03 4.21
CA ALA A 11 -5.33 -7.01 4.49
C ALA A 11 -4.89 -7.77 3.22
N MET A 12 -5.85 -8.24 2.42
CA MET A 12 -5.56 -8.94 1.16
C MET A 12 -4.77 -8.06 0.17
N VAL A 13 -5.20 -6.81 -0.04
CA VAL A 13 -4.51 -5.87 -0.95
C VAL A 13 -3.15 -5.49 -0.38
N HIS A 14 -3.03 -5.28 0.92
CA HIS A 14 -1.77 -4.96 1.59
C HIS A 14 -0.74 -6.09 1.41
N GLU A 15 -1.10 -7.32 1.75
CA GLU A 15 -0.22 -8.48 1.62
C GLU A 15 0.25 -8.66 0.17
N TRP A 16 -0.69 -8.67 -0.79
CA TRP A 16 -0.34 -8.85 -2.19
C TRP A 16 0.54 -7.71 -2.71
N SER A 17 0.16 -6.45 -2.48
CA SER A 17 0.92 -5.31 -3.01
C SER A 17 2.31 -5.19 -2.41
N HIS A 18 2.47 -5.40 -1.09
CA HIS A 18 3.79 -5.38 -0.46
C HIS A 18 4.66 -6.56 -0.88
N GLY A 19 4.08 -7.73 -1.18
CA GLY A 19 4.84 -8.88 -1.66
C GLY A 19 5.29 -8.81 -3.12
N HIS A 20 4.65 -7.96 -3.95
CA HIS A 20 4.91 -7.91 -5.39
C HIS A 20 5.54 -6.59 -5.87
N PHE A 21 5.17 -5.46 -5.27
CA PHE A 21 5.69 -4.15 -5.70
C PHE A 21 6.88 -3.68 -4.86
N ALA A 22 6.98 -4.04 -3.59
CA ALA A 22 8.05 -3.51 -2.74
C ALA A 22 9.43 -4.00 -3.19
N ASP A 23 10.39 -3.09 -3.26
CA ASP A 23 11.79 -3.43 -3.46
C ASP A 23 12.51 -3.43 -2.10
N PRO A 24 12.87 -4.60 -1.56
CA PRO A 24 13.54 -4.71 -0.26
C PRO A 24 15.02 -4.28 -0.30
N GLU A 25 15.64 -4.20 -1.47
CA GLU A 25 17.06 -3.88 -1.62
C GLU A 25 17.29 -2.37 -1.69
N HIS A 26 16.52 -1.67 -2.53
CA HIS A 26 16.70 -0.24 -2.78
C HIS A 26 15.60 0.64 -2.18
N GLY A 27 14.57 0.03 -1.59
CA GLY A 27 13.39 0.72 -1.10
C GLY A 27 12.46 1.19 -2.21
N GLU A 28 11.32 1.76 -1.80
CA GLU A 28 10.22 2.16 -2.69
C GLU A 28 9.58 0.95 -3.42
N TRP A 29 8.69 1.22 -4.37
CA TRP A 29 7.89 0.23 -5.09
C TRP A 29 8.22 0.26 -6.59
N PHE A 30 8.27 -0.91 -7.22
CA PHE A 30 8.22 -1.00 -8.67
C PHE A 30 6.92 -0.40 -9.21
N GLY A 31 6.97 0.14 -10.43
CA GLY A 31 5.80 0.79 -11.02
C GLY A 31 4.81 -0.15 -11.70
N TYR A 32 5.32 -1.23 -12.28
CA TYR A 32 4.59 -1.99 -13.28
C TYR A 32 4.89 -3.47 -13.16
N LEU A 33 3.82 -4.27 -13.08
CA LEU A 33 3.87 -5.73 -13.07
C LEU A 33 3.12 -6.28 -14.28
N HIS A 34 3.55 -7.44 -14.74
CA HIS A 34 2.72 -8.31 -15.57
C HIS A 34 1.56 -8.87 -14.76
N ARG A 35 0.54 -9.42 -15.44
CA ARG A 35 -0.66 -9.97 -14.80
C ARG A 35 -0.37 -11.09 -13.81
N ASP A 36 0.69 -11.86 -14.04
CA ASP A 36 1.14 -12.95 -13.19
C ASP A 36 1.96 -12.48 -11.97
N GLY A 37 2.16 -11.16 -11.81
CA GLY A 37 2.88 -10.56 -10.69
C GLY A 37 4.38 -10.41 -10.92
N ARG A 38 4.92 -10.84 -12.08
CA ARG A 38 6.34 -10.61 -12.41
C ARG A 38 6.59 -9.13 -12.72
N LEU A 39 7.78 -8.65 -12.40
CA LEU A 39 8.21 -7.29 -12.73
C LEU A 39 8.17 -7.07 -14.25
N SER A 40 7.46 -6.03 -14.68
CA SER A 40 7.48 -5.61 -16.09
C SER A 40 8.68 -4.71 -16.39
N ASN A 41 9.08 -3.88 -15.42
CA ASN A 41 10.31 -3.11 -15.44
C ASN A 41 10.76 -2.78 -14.01
N THR A 42 12.01 -2.36 -13.88
CA THR A 42 12.64 -2.01 -12.59
C THR A 42 12.57 -0.51 -12.28
N LEU A 43 11.83 0.28 -13.08
CA LEU A 43 11.76 1.74 -12.93
C LEU A 43 11.06 2.13 -11.62
N LYS A 44 11.72 2.96 -10.82
CA LYS A 44 11.15 3.58 -9.61
C LYS A 44 10.50 4.93 -9.87
N GLY A 45 10.78 5.53 -11.02
CA GLY A 45 10.21 6.79 -11.46
C GLY A 45 10.04 6.85 -12.97
N SER A 46 8.99 7.52 -13.41
CA SER A 46 8.72 7.85 -14.81
C SER A 46 7.84 9.09 -14.87
N ILE A 47 7.47 9.54 -16.07
CA ILE A 47 6.46 10.60 -16.24
C ILE A 47 5.10 10.25 -15.62
N TRP A 48 4.83 8.95 -15.39
CA TRP A 48 3.58 8.44 -14.82
C TRP A 48 3.75 7.83 -13.43
N LYS A 49 4.98 7.65 -12.96
CA LYS A 49 5.28 7.20 -11.60
C LYS A 49 6.17 8.23 -10.91
N SER A 50 5.57 8.95 -9.97
CA SER A 50 6.23 9.96 -9.17
C SER A 50 5.94 9.77 -7.68
N PHE A 51 6.57 10.60 -6.85
CA PHE A 51 6.37 10.64 -5.41
C PHE A 51 4.99 11.22 -5.04
N PHE A 52 3.93 10.48 -5.36
CA PHE A 52 2.56 10.91 -5.09
C PHE A 52 1.71 9.77 -4.51
N HIS A 53 1.41 8.74 -5.30
CA HIS A 53 0.46 7.71 -4.89
C HIS A 53 0.96 6.89 -3.69
N TYR A 54 2.16 6.33 -3.78
CA TYR A 54 2.73 5.49 -2.73
C TYR A 54 2.92 6.22 -1.38
N PRO A 55 3.64 7.35 -1.30
CA PRO A 55 3.82 8.05 -0.04
C PRO A 55 2.50 8.58 0.54
N ARG A 56 1.57 9.07 -0.29
CA ARG A 56 0.26 9.54 0.16
C ARG A 56 -0.59 8.40 0.72
N MET A 57 -0.55 7.22 0.09
CA MET A 57 -1.21 6.02 0.62
C MET A 57 -0.67 5.67 2.01
N LEU A 58 0.65 5.56 2.17
CA LEU A 58 1.27 5.24 3.47
C LEU A 58 0.88 6.27 4.54
N TRP A 59 0.93 7.56 4.21
CA TRP A 59 0.52 8.63 5.12
C TRP A 59 -0.94 8.50 5.53
N LYS A 60 -1.84 8.26 4.57
CA LYS A 60 -3.28 8.09 4.84
C LYS A 60 -3.55 6.85 5.69
N CYS A 61 -2.91 5.73 5.41
CA CYS A 61 -3.02 4.51 6.21
C CYS A 61 -2.54 4.73 7.65
N SER A 62 -1.45 5.49 7.84
CA SER A 62 -0.98 5.87 9.18
C SER A 62 -2.01 6.72 9.94
N GLN A 63 -2.64 7.70 9.28
CA GLN A 63 -3.70 8.49 9.89
C GLN A 63 -4.93 7.65 10.26
N LEU A 64 -5.39 6.79 9.35
CA LEU A 64 -6.54 5.91 9.59
C LEU A 64 -6.28 4.95 10.76
N ARG A 65 -5.07 4.38 10.85
CA ARG A 65 -4.68 3.54 11.98
C ARG A 65 -4.76 4.29 13.31
N LYS A 66 -4.27 5.53 13.37
CA LYS A 66 -4.36 6.36 14.59
C LYS A 66 -5.82 6.64 14.98
N GLN A 67 -6.69 6.92 14.01
CA GLN A 67 -8.12 7.15 14.25
C GLN A 67 -8.83 5.90 14.78
N LEU A 68 -8.50 4.73 14.23
CA LEU A 68 -9.03 3.45 14.68
C LEU A 68 -8.60 3.13 16.12
N GLN A 69 -7.32 3.36 16.44
CA GLN A 69 -6.78 3.18 17.80
C GLN A 69 -7.44 4.12 18.81
N ALA A 70 -7.59 5.40 18.47
CA ALA A 70 -8.28 6.36 19.33
C ALA A 70 -9.75 5.95 19.59
N SER A 71 -10.42 5.40 18.58
CA SER A 71 -11.81 4.94 18.70
C SER A 71 -11.95 3.67 19.54
N SER A 72 -10.92 2.82 19.62
CA SER A 72 -10.92 1.60 20.46
C SER A 72 -10.51 1.87 21.91
N SER A 73 -9.91 3.02 22.19
CA SER A 73 -9.42 3.40 23.53
C SER A 73 -10.39 4.29 24.31
N SER A 74 -11.57 4.61 23.74
CA SER A 74 -12.66 5.22 24.51
C SER A 74 -13.42 4.11 25.27
N PRO A 75 -13.63 4.26 26.59
CA PRO A 75 -14.40 3.32 27.40
C PRO A 75 -15.86 3.19 26.93
#